data_AF-A0A7X0G575-F1
#
_entry.id   AF-A0A7X0G575-F1
#
_cell.length_a   1.000
_cell.length_b   1.000
_cell.length_c   1.000
_cell.angle_alpha   90.00
_cell.angle_beta   90.00
_cell.angle_gamma   90.00
#
_symmetry.space_group_name_H-M   'P 1'
#
loop_
_entity.id
_entity.type
_entity.pdbx_description
1 polymer ?
#
loop_
_entity_poly.entity_id
_entity_poly.type
_entity_poly.pdbx_seq_one_letter_code
_entity_poly.pdbx_strand_id
1 'polypeptide(L)'
;MQKGHTTMHEVRLTRDEQPIPNRVVVIMPFGKKILEDGTTFDFDWYYEDVVRTTIQEAGFVPVRADGVYGPASVQGVVWRAIQQAELVVVDFSGRNPNVAMEYMAARLIGKRMIYLAQHPDDIPSDVRGLRYIPYAYGYAEMAAMQKELRVQLEAVRKEPAQEMALIPMATGGTVPTRARVVSVSREFAVVRAEDGRPGVLGSEDVDWGRIIPDMTRHYSVGDQVDGAFEMLPTGGMKYTLLAGRPNPWNELAAEHPVGHAFTGTVHSVRDPGVFVRVHGPINGLIPRGSLPAGAFLAPGDEVEVTTVDIDPRRRRVTLNLIRSTAARPATGPRVGDRLEGEVHRIRPEGEGGFVLLRVEGRRRPVFLHCTQMTPDLRQDLNSGGIEIGEVIDLEVTRVDDVGDKVYVRDIPEDATESSVACEPEQPPLAEAA
;
A
#
# COMPACT_ATOMS: atom_id res chain seq x y z
N MET A 1 -8.43 -14.35 40.24
CA MET A 1 -7.44 -15.39 39.86
C MET A 1 -7.63 -15.73 38.40
N GLN A 2 -7.02 -14.95 37.48
CA GLN A 2 -6.94 -15.33 36.07
C GLN A 2 -5.66 -16.14 35.89
N LYS A 3 -5.82 -17.38 35.42
CA LYS A 3 -4.73 -18.31 35.12
C LYS A 3 -3.84 -17.70 34.05
N GLY A 4 -2.56 -17.52 34.38
CA GLY A 4 -1.53 -17.15 33.41
C GLY A 4 -1.50 -18.19 32.29
N HIS A 5 -1.76 -17.75 31.07
CA HIS A 5 -1.42 -18.51 29.88
C HIS A 5 0.10 -18.57 29.80
N THR A 6 0.66 -19.76 30.06
CA THR A 6 2.04 -20.07 29.71
C THR A 6 2.18 -19.91 28.20
N THR A 7 2.90 -18.88 27.78
CA THR A 7 3.30 -18.64 26.40
C THR A 7 3.99 -19.91 25.90
N MET A 8 3.38 -20.62 24.94
CA MET A 8 4.09 -21.65 24.20
C MET A 8 5.34 -21.01 23.59
N HIS A 9 6.51 -21.56 23.88
CA HIS A 9 7.76 -21.19 23.22
C HIS A 9 7.64 -21.51 21.73
N GLU A 10 7.11 -20.57 20.97
CA GLU A 10 7.05 -20.64 19.51
C GLU A 10 8.50 -20.64 19.01
N VAL A 11 9.00 -21.82 18.64
CA VAL A 11 10.34 -21.98 18.07
C VAL A 11 10.32 -21.29 16.70
N ARG A 12 10.81 -20.06 16.65
CA ARG A 12 11.05 -19.39 15.37
C ARG A 12 12.22 -20.10 14.68
N LEU A 13 11.96 -20.73 13.55
CA LEU A 13 12.99 -21.25 12.65
C LEU A 13 13.64 -20.07 11.90
N THR A 14 14.41 -19.25 12.62
CA THR A 14 15.23 -18.19 12.03
C THR A 14 16.56 -18.75 11.54
N ARG A 15 17.13 -18.15 10.50
CA ARG A 15 18.51 -18.42 10.09
C ARG A 15 19.43 -17.31 10.59
N ASP A 16 19.92 -17.46 11.80
CA ASP A 16 20.70 -16.49 12.58
C ASP A 16 22.17 -16.91 12.79
N GLU A 17 22.54 -18.11 12.37
CA GLU A 17 23.86 -18.69 12.59
C GLU A 17 24.60 -18.89 11.25
N GLN A 18 25.92 -18.71 11.27
CA GLN A 18 26.77 -18.92 10.10
C GLN A 18 27.50 -20.27 10.20
N PRO A 19 27.82 -20.91 9.05
CA PRO A 19 28.62 -22.12 9.04
C PRO A 19 29.98 -21.91 9.72
N ILE A 20 30.35 -22.85 10.58
CA ILE A 20 31.66 -22.87 11.23
C ILE A 20 32.59 -23.74 10.39
N PRO A 21 33.78 -23.25 10.01
CA PRO A 21 34.72 -24.00 9.18
C PRO A 21 35.06 -25.38 9.76
N ASN A 22 35.11 -26.37 8.87
CA ASN A 22 35.35 -27.79 9.10
C ASN A 22 34.36 -28.48 10.04
N ARG A 23 33.23 -27.85 10.39
CA ARG A 23 32.23 -28.48 11.26
C ARG A 23 31.33 -29.42 10.47
N VAL A 24 31.27 -30.68 10.86
CA VAL A 24 30.38 -31.68 10.26
C VAL A 24 29.33 -32.09 11.27
N VAL A 25 28.06 -31.87 10.94
CA VAL A 25 26.95 -32.36 11.77
C VAL A 25 26.50 -33.72 11.28
N VAL A 26 26.36 -34.66 12.20
CA VAL A 26 25.90 -36.02 11.93
C VAL A 26 24.47 -36.16 12.44
N ILE A 27 23.55 -36.36 11.49
CA ILE A 27 22.13 -36.64 11.71
C ILE A 27 21.96 -38.16 11.57
N MET A 28 21.66 -38.84 12.68
CA MET A 28 21.58 -40.30 12.70
C MET A 28 20.66 -40.78 13.82
N PRO A 29 20.18 -42.05 13.77
CA PRO A 29 19.53 -42.66 14.93
C PRO A 29 20.47 -42.72 16.13
N PHE A 30 19.91 -42.77 17.34
CA PHE A 30 20.65 -42.89 18.58
C PHE A 30 20.25 -44.16 19.33
N GLY A 31 21.11 -44.60 20.24
CA GLY A 31 20.87 -45.77 21.07
C GLY A 31 20.88 -47.10 20.31
N LYS A 32 20.49 -48.16 21.02
CA LYS A 32 20.31 -49.49 20.45
C LYS A 32 18.94 -49.60 19.81
N LYS A 33 18.89 -49.97 18.53
CA LYS A 33 17.64 -50.18 17.80
C LYS A 33 17.58 -51.55 17.17
N ILE A 34 16.36 -52.07 17.04
CA ILE A 34 16.08 -53.29 16.31
C ILE A 34 15.76 -52.89 14.87
N LEU A 35 16.53 -53.40 13.92
CA LEU A 35 16.36 -53.18 12.50
C LEU A 35 15.24 -54.07 11.94
N GLU A 36 14.80 -53.83 10.70
CA GLU A 36 13.70 -54.61 10.09
C GLU A 36 14.02 -56.10 9.94
N ASP A 37 15.30 -56.45 9.84
CA ASP A 37 15.78 -57.84 9.80
C ASP A 37 15.84 -58.52 11.19
N GLY A 38 15.43 -57.80 12.25
CA GLY A 38 15.43 -58.27 13.63
C GLY A 38 16.78 -58.16 14.35
N THR A 39 17.82 -57.67 13.68
CA THR A 39 19.13 -57.47 14.31
C THR A 39 19.13 -56.23 15.20
N THR A 40 19.83 -56.30 16.33
CA THR A 40 20.03 -55.12 17.19
C THR A 40 21.31 -54.42 16.77
N PHE A 41 21.19 -53.14 16.44
CA PHE A 41 22.32 -52.28 16.06
C PHE A 41 22.51 -51.17 17.08
N ASP A 42 23.76 -50.94 17.50
CA ASP A 42 24.13 -49.90 18.46
C ASP A 42 24.64 -48.66 17.72
N PHE A 43 23.77 -47.66 17.60
CA PHE A 43 24.10 -46.42 16.91
C PHE A 43 25.02 -45.50 17.73
N ASP A 44 25.08 -45.66 19.05
CA ASP A 44 25.98 -44.86 19.89
C ASP A 44 27.42 -45.30 19.71
N TRP A 45 27.67 -46.61 19.78
CA TRP A 45 28.98 -47.20 19.45
C TRP A 45 29.38 -46.86 18.00
N TYR A 46 28.48 -47.07 17.05
CA TYR A 46 28.75 -46.79 15.64
C TYR A 46 29.13 -45.32 15.41
N TYR A 47 28.48 -44.38 16.09
CA TYR A 47 28.88 -42.98 16.02
C TYR A 47 30.28 -42.75 16.61
N GLU A 48 30.50 -43.16 17.87
CA GLU A 48 31.72 -42.81 18.62
C GLU A 48 32.97 -43.46 18.01
N ASP A 49 32.91 -44.74 17.67
CA ASP A 49 34.07 -45.50 17.24
C ASP A 49 34.30 -45.42 15.72
N VAL A 50 33.23 -45.31 14.92
CA VAL A 50 33.32 -45.41 13.45
C VAL A 50 33.18 -44.04 12.80
N VAL A 51 32.00 -43.40 12.91
CA VAL A 51 31.68 -42.19 12.15
C VAL A 51 32.50 -40.98 12.63
N ARG A 52 32.57 -40.76 13.95
CA ARG A 52 33.33 -39.67 14.57
C ARG A 52 34.81 -39.75 14.19
N THR A 53 35.42 -40.93 14.36
CA THR A 53 36.83 -41.19 14.01
C THR A 53 37.08 -40.88 12.53
N THR A 54 36.22 -41.38 11.63
CA THR A 54 36.37 -41.16 10.18
C THR A 54 36.32 -39.68 9.79
N ILE A 55 35.43 -38.91 10.41
CA ILE A 55 35.30 -37.46 10.16
C ILE A 55 36.52 -36.70 10.71
N GLN A 56 37.01 -37.07 11.91
CA GLN A 56 38.20 -36.47 12.51
C GLN A 56 39.47 -36.73 11.68
N GLU A 57 39.63 -37.96 11.19
CA GLU A 57 40.74 -38.32 10.30
C GLU A 57 40.73 -37.53 8.98
N ALA A 58 39.56 -37.17 8.48
CA ALA A 58 39.40 -36.30 7.31
C ALA A 58 39.66 -34.80 7.62
N GLY A 59 40.01 -34.45 8.86
CA GLY A 59 40.33 -33.09 9.29
C GLY A 59 39.11 -32.23 9.62
N PHE A 60 37.95 -32.85 9.88
CA PHE A 60 36.72 -32.17 10.26
C PHE A 60 36.42 -32.35 11.77
N VAL A 61 35.56 -31.48 12.30
CA VAL A 61 35.07 -31.52 13.68
C VAL A 61 33.66 -32.12 13.66
N PRO A 62 33.49 -33.40 14.05
CA PRO A 62 32.17 -34.03 14.10
C PRO A 62 31.35 -33.50 15.27
N VAL A 63 30.06 -33.29 15.03
CA VAL A 63 29.06 -32.96 16.05
C VAL A 63 27.82 -33.81 15.80
N ARG A 64 27.41 -34.62 16.77
CA ARG A 64 26.14 -35.33 16.71
C ARG A 64 25.00 -34.36 17.05
N ALA A 65 23.90 -34.41 16.30
CA ALA A 65 22.79 -33.47 16.47
C ALA A 65 22.19 -33.46 17.89
N ASP A 66 22.12 -34.62 18.55
CA ASP A 66 21.62 -34.82 19.92
C ASP A 66 22.68 -34.57 21.02
N GLY A 67 23.98 -34.59 20.70
CA GLY A 67 25.07 -34.39 21.65
C GLY A 67 25.31 -32.92 22.06
N VAL A 68 24.51 -31.99 21.53
CA VAL A 68 24.62 -30.56 21.84
C VAL A 68 23.67 -30.25 23.01
N TYR A 69 24.25 -29.91 24.16
CA TYR A 69 23.49 -29.53 25.37
C TYR A 69 23.40 -28.00 25.48
N GLY A 70 22.23 -27.47 25.84
CA GLY A 70 22.04 -26.04 26.06
C GLY A 70 20.69 -25.70 26.70
N PRO A 71 20.49 -24.46 27.15
CA PRO A 71 19.26 -24.01 27.82
C PRO A 71 18.05 -23.85 26.87
N ALA A 72 18.23 -24.12 25.57
CA ALA A 72 17.19 -24.01 24.55
C ALA A 72 16.43 -25.33 24.38
N SER A 73 15.28 -25.30 23.70
CA SER A 73 14.56 -26.52 23.32
C SER A 73 15.46 -27.43 22.48
N VAL A 74 15.30 -28.75 22.62
CA VAL A 74 16.06 -29.76 21.84
C VAL A 74 16.03 -29.44 20.34
N GLN A 75 14.86 -29.04 19.81
CA GLN A 75 14.69 -28.62 18.43
C GLN A 75 15.53 -27.38 18.06
N GLY A 76 15.57 -26.36 18.93
CA GLY A 76 16.36 -25.15 18.68
C GLY A 76 17.87 -25.41 18.69
N VAL A 77 18.31 -26.36 19.53
CA VAL A 77 19.71 -26.76 19.60
C VAL A 77 20.15 -27.54 18.35
N VAL A 78 19.35 -28.51 17.92
CA VAL A 78 19.57 -29.25 16.67
C VAL A 78 19.58 -28.31 15.47
N TRP A 79 18.61 -27.39 15.42
CA TRP A 79 18.52 -26.38 14.37
C TRP A 79 19.78 -25.49 14.29
N ARG A 80 20.25 -24.97 15.43
CA ARG A 80 21.52 -24.22 15.51
C ARG A 80 22.69 -25.07 15.00
N ALA A 81 22.79 -26.33 15.41
CA ALA A 81 23.86 -27.21 14.98
C ALA A 81 23.86 -27.35 13.45
N ILE A 82 22.69 -27.61 12.85
CA ILE A 82 22.52 -27.71 11.39
C ILE A 82 22.96 -26.41 10.71
N GLN A 83 22.53 -25.24 11.19
CA GLN A 83 22.95 -23.95 10.62
C GLN A 83 24.48 -23.76 10.67
N GLN A 84 25.10 -24.11 11.80
CA GLN A 84 26.55 -24.00 12.01
C GLN A 84 27.37 -25.08 11.29
N ALA A 85 26.74 -26.11 10.74
CA ALA A 85 27.42 -27.17 9.99
C ALA A 85 27.95 -26.62 8.66
N GLU A 86 29.22 -26.86 8.35
CA GLU A 86 29.74 -26.65 7.00
C GLU A 86 29.23 -27.74 6.04
N LEU A 87 29.11 -28.96 6.56
CA LEU A 87 28.64 -30.15 5.86
C LEU A 87 27.81 -31.01 6.81
N VAL A 88 26.84 -31.73 6.26
CA VAL A 88 25.96 -32.61 7.03
C VAL A 88 26.09 -34.05 6.54
N VAL A 89 26.27 -35.00 7.46
CA VAL A 89 26.18 -36.44 7.16
C VAL A 89 24.85 -36.93 7.70
N VAL A 90 24.06 -37.59 6.85
CA VAL A 90 22.73 -38.07 7.18
C VAL A 90 22.69 -39.59 7.06
N ASP A 91 22.36 -40.27 8.15
CA ASP A 91 22.18 -41.71 8.19
C ASP A 91 20.70 -42.07 8.29
N PHE A 92 20.15 -42.62 7.21
CA PHE A 92 18.72 -42.97 7.12
C PHE A 92 18.38 -44.32 7.76
N SER A 93 19.37 -45.09 8.22
CA SER A 93 19.18 -46.48 8.67
C SER A 93 18.13 -46.59 9.78
N GLY A 94 17.29 -47.62 9.70
CA GLY A 94 16.22 -47.85 10.69
C GLY A 94 15.05 -46.86 10.63
N ARG A 95 14.89 -46.13 9.52
CA ARG A 95 13.72 -45.28 9.19
C ARG A 95 13.27 -44.36 10.32
N ASN A 96 14.22 -43.68 10.96
CA ASN A 96 13.93 -42.83 12.11
C ASN A 96 13.21 -41.52 11.68
N PRO A 97 12.00 -41.21 12.19
CA PRO A 97 11.29 -39.98 11.85
C PRO A 97 12.07 -38.70 12.19
N ASN A 98 12.86 -38.72 13.26
CA ASN A 98 13.66 -37.54 13.67
C ASN A 98 14.74 -37.23 12.63
N VAL A 99 15.43 -38.26 12.14
CA VAL A 99 16.43 -38.14 11.06
C VAL A 99 15.78 -37.53 9.83
N ALA A 100 14.56 -37.96 9.46
CA ALA A 100 13.85 -37.42 8.31
C ALA A 100 13.50 -35.93 8.47
N MET A 101 13.08 -35.50 9.67
CA MET A 101 12.82 -34.08 9.96
C MET A 101 14.10 -33.23 9.89
N GLU A 102 15.18 -33.70 10.49
CA GLU A 102 16.48 -33.01 10.51
C GLU A 102 17.11 -32.95 9.11
N TYR A 103 17.01 -34.03 8.33
CA TYR A 103 17.35 -34.05 6.91
C TYR A 103 16.60 -32.97 6.15
N MET A 104 15.27 -32.86 6.34
CA MET A 104 14.48 -31.85 5.66
C MET A 104 14.92 -30.43 6.03
N ALA A 105 15.22 -30.19 7.31
CA ALA A 105 15.73 -28.90 7.78
C ALA A 105 17.08 -28.53 7.12
N ALA A 106 18.01 -29.49 7.00
CA ALA A 106 19.27 -29.29 6.31
C ALA A 106 19.09 -29.09 4.79
N ARG A 107 18.17 -29.84 4.18
CA ARG A 107 17.80 -29.75 2.75
C ARG A 107 17.23 -28.38 2.40
N LEU A 108 16.35 -27.84 3.23
CA LEU A 108 15.68 -26.54 3.02
C LEU A 108 16.67 -25.38 2.92
N ILE A 109 17.75 -25.41 3.70
CA ILE A 109 18.76 -24.35 3.69
C ILE A 109 19.93 -24.64 2.74
N GLY A 110 19.82 -25.67 1.91
CA GLY A 110 20.81 -26.01 0.90
C GLY A 110 22.14 -26.52 1.47
N LYS A 111 22.12 -27.23 2.61
CA LYS A 111 23.36 -27.84 3.13
C LYS A 111 23.90 -28.87 2.16
N ARG A 112 25.23 -28.90 2.04
CA ARG A 112 25.94 -30.00 1.38
C ARG A 112 25.84 -31.24 2.25
N MET A 113 25.39 -32.34 1.67
CA MET A 113 25.01 -33.55 2.40
C MET A 113 25.66 -34.80 1.82
N ILE A 114 26.08 -35.70 2.72
CA ILE A 114 26.50 -37.06 2.40
C ILE A 114 25.52 -38.03 3.07
N TYR A 115 25.07 -39.04 2.34
CA TYR A 115 24.03 -39.97 2.79
C TYR A 115 24.63 -41.34 3.11
N LEU A 116 24.25 -41.90 4.25
CA LEU A 116 24.53 -43.26 4.69
C LEU A 116 23.21 -44.02 4.84
N ALA A 117 23.22 -45.31 4.54
CA ALA A 117 22.09 -46.20 4.84
C ALA A 117 22.55 -47.66 4.85
N GLN A 118 21.91 -48.50 5.66
CA GLN A 118 22.12 -49.96 5.63
C GLN A 118 21.37 -50.61 4.47
N HIS A 119 20.14 -50.17 4.22
CA HIS A 119 19.32 -50.67 3.12
C HIS A 119 18.79 -49.52 2.24
N PRO A 120 18.65 -49.70 0.91
CA PRO A 120 18.04 -48.69 0.04
C PRO A 120 16.62 -48.30 0.46
N ASP A 121 15.88 -49.22 1.07
CA ASP A 121 14.50 -48.96 1.55
C ASP A 121 14.45 -48.14 2.84
N ASP A 122 15.58 -47.90 3.51
CA ASP A 122 15.65 -46.96 4.62
C ASP A 122 15.50 -45.50 4.14
N ILE A 123 15.82 -45.25 2.87
CA ILE A 123 15.75 -43.93 2.27
C ILE A 123 14.30 -43.60 1.88
N PRO A 124 13.76 -42.42 2.29
CA PRO A 124 12.41 -42.01 1.93
C PRO A 124 12.17 -42.05 0.42
N SER A 125 10.98 -42.50 0.00
CA SER A 125 10.64 -42.74 -1.41
C SER A 125 10.90 -41.55 -2.33
N ASP A 126 10.60 -40.33 -1.87
CA ASP A 126 10.77 -39.10 -2.64
C ASP A 126 12.24 -38.75 -2.93
N VAL A 127 13.18 -39.36 -2.21
CA VAL A 127 14.62 -39.06 -2.29
C VAL A 127 15.49 -40.30 -2.54
N ARG A 128 14.90 -41.43 -2.94
CA ARG A 128 15.65 -42.68 -3.26
C ARG A 128 16.63 -42.55 -4.42
N GLY A 129 16.51 -41.50 -5.25
CA GLY A 129 17.46 -41.22 -6.32
C GLY A 129 18.80 -40.65 -5.84
N LEU A 130 18.96 -40.38 -4.54
CA LEU A 130 20.21 -39.89 -3.97
C LEU A 130 21.29 -40.98 -3.96
N ARG A 131 22.52 -40.59 -4.27
CA ARG A 131 23.69 -41.46 -4.09
C ARG A 131 24.01 -41.53 -2.60
N TYR A 132 23.94 -42.72 -2.02
CA TYR A 132 24.29 -43.00 -0.63
C TYR A 132 25.44 -43.99 -0.54
N ILE A 133 26.08 -44.05 0.62
CA ILE A 133 27.13 -45.01 0.94
C ILE A 133 26.48 -46.15 1.74
N PRO A 134 26.38 -47.36 1.16
CA PRO A 134 25.84 -48.51 1.88
C PRO A 134 26.81 -49.00 2.96
N TYR A 135 26.27 -49.56 4.05
CA TYR A 135 27.09 -50.18 5.08
C TYR A 135 26.38 -51.34 5.78
N ALA A 136 27.15 -52.23 6.40
CA ALA A 136 26.63 -53.34 7.20
C ALA A 136 27.53 -53.56 8.42
N TYR A 137 27.06 -54.31 9.43
CA TYR A 137 27.78 -54.52 10.70
C TYR A 137 29.14 -55.24 10.55
N GLY A 138 29.42 -55.84 9.40
CA GLY A 138 30.69 -56.52 9.12
C GLY A 138 31.88 -55.56 9.03
N TYR A 139 33.05 -56.05 9.43
CA TYR A 139 34.29 -55.27 9.44
C TYR A 139 34.68 -54.75 8.05
N ALA A 140 34.52 -55.58 7.01
CA ALA A 140 34.90 -55.22 5.65
C ALA A 140 33.99 -54.12 5.08
N GLU A 141 32.68 -54.25 5.32
CA GLU A 141 31.65 -53.30 4.90
C GLU A 141 31.81 -51.97 5.63
N MET A 142 32.09 -52.00 6.93
CA MET A 142 32.46 -50.82 7.71
C MET A 142 33.68 -50.11 7.16
N ALA A 143 34.78 -50.84 6.92
CA ALA A 143 36.01 -50.26 6.39
C ALA A 143 35.81 -49.65 4.99
N ALA A 144 34.98 -50.30 4.15
CA ALA A 144 34.62 -49.78 2.84
C ALA A 144 33.80 -48.48 2.96
N MET A 145 32.82 -48.43 3.85
CA MET A 145 32.04 -47.22 4.14
C MET A 145 32.93 -46.09 4.63
N GLN A 146 33.82 -46.33 5.60
CA GLN A 146 34.74 -45.30 6.12
C GLN A 146 35.64 -44.73 5.01
N LYS A 147 36.13 -45.59 4.12
CA LYS A 147 36.94 -45.17 2.97
C LYS A 147 36.15 -44.27 2.02
N GLU A 148 34.94 -44.68 1.63
CA GLU A 148 34.09 -43.88 0.73
C GLU A 148 33.67 -42.57 1.41
N LEU A 149 33.33 -42.60 2.70
CA LEU A 149 32.95 -41.42 3.46
C LEU A 149 34.08 -40.38 3.48
N ARG A 150 35.34 -40.79 3.71
CA ARG A 150 36.49 -39.88 3.62
C ARG A 150 36.63 -39.25 2.24
N VAL A 151 36.49 -40.04 1.17
CA VAL A 151 36.57 -39.53 -0.21
C VAL A 151 35.47 -38.51 -0.48
N GLN A 152 34.24 -38.78 -0.06
CA GLN A 152 33.12 -37.85 -0.24
C GLN A 152 33.30 -36.58 0.60
N LEU A 153 33.77 -36.69 1.84
CA LEU A 153 34.07 -35.52 2.70
C LEU A 153 35.08 -34.58 2.03
N GLU A 154 36.17 -35.13 1.47
CA GLU A 154 37.18 -34.34 0.76
C GLU A 154 36.67 -33.75 -0.56
N ALA A 155 35.83 -34.49 -1.30
CA ALA A 155 35.24 -34.04 -2.55
C ALA A 155 34.31 -32.84 -2.31
N VAL A 156 33.38 -32.98 -1.37
CA VAL A 156 32.37 -31.96 -1.06
C VAL A 156 33.01 -30.71 -0.43
N ARG A 157 34.15 -30.85 0.27
CA ARG A 157 34.92 -29.71 0.78
C ARG A 157 35.33 -28.71 -0.30
N LYS A 158 35.59 -29.20 -1.52
CA LYS A 158 36.05 -28.37 -2.66
C LYS A 158 34.90 -27.68 -3.37
N GLU A 159 33.66 -28.11 -3.14
CA GLU A 159 32.49 -27.51 -3.76
C GLU A 159 32.13 -26.19 -3.07
N PRO A 160 31.79 -25.12 -3.81
CA PRO A 160 31.36 -23.87 -3.21
C PRO A 160 30.04 -24.08 -2.44
N ALA A 161 29.99 -23.59 -1.20
CA ALA A 161 28.76 -23.64 -0.41
C ALA A 161 27.70 -22.72 -1.03
N GLN A 162 26.61 -23.29 -1.53
CA GLN A 162 25.43 -22.57 -2.02
C GLN A 162 24.26 -22.81 -1.07
N GLU A 163 24.31 -22.15 0.08
CA GLU A 163 23.26 -22.26 1.08
C GLU A 163 22.16 -21.23 0.84
N MET A 164 20.91 -21.66 1.01
CA MET A 164 19.76 -20.77 0.93
C MET A 164 19.63 -19.98 2.23
N ALA A 165 19.46 -18.67 2.08
CA ALA A 165 18.99 -17.83 3.18
C ALA A 165 17.51 -18.14 3.43
N LEU A 166 17.16 -18.48 4.68
CA LEU A 166 15.76 -18.44 5.09
C LEU A 166 15.43 -17.00 5.43
N ILE A 167 14.85 -16.32 4.45
CA ILE A 167 14.21 -15.05 4.66
C ILE A 167 12.80 -15.41 5.11
N PRO A 168 12.41 -15.15 6.38
CA PRO A 168 11.02 -15.27 6.76
C PRO A 168 10.21 -14.47 5.75
N MET A 169 9.25 -15.11 5.07
CA MET A 169 8.25 -14.34 4.37
C MET A 169 7.60 -13.47 5.42
N ALA A 170 7.93 -12.19 5.42
CA ALA A 170 7.26 -11.26 6.29
C ALA A 170 5.78 -11.32 5.88
N THR A 171 4.94 -11.84 6.76
CA THR A 171 3.77 -11.03 7.06
C THR A 171 4.35 -9.69 7.46
N GLY A 172 4.33 -8.72 6.54
CA GLY A 172 5.02 -7.43 6.60
C GLY A 172 4.99 -6.85 8.01
N GLY A 173 6.00 -7.17 8.80
CA GLY A 173 6.01 -6.89 10.22
C GLY A 173 6.40 -5.43 10.40
N THR A 174 5.45 -4.54 10.21
CA THR A 174 5.65 -3.14 10.54
C THR A 174 5.78 -3.02 12.05
N VAL A 175 6.85 -2.39 12.55
CA VAL A 175 7.01 -2.11 13.98
C VAL A 175 6.61 -0.65 14.21
N PRO A 176 5.43 -0.35 14.76
CA PRO A 176 5.00 1.02 15.03
C PRO A 176 5.99 1.68 15.97
N THR A 177 6.68 2.72 15.49
CA THR A 177 7.75 3.37 16.23
C THR A 177 7.74 4.85 15.87
N ARG A 178 7.63 5.72 16.87
CA ARG A 178 7.78 7.16 16.67
C ARG A 178 9.22 7.48 16.24
N ALA A 179 9.35 8.44 15.33
CA ALA A 179 10.66 8.87 14.87
C ALA A 179 10.73 10.39 14.72
N ARG A 180 11.95 10.93 14.76
CA ARG A 180 12.24 12.34 14.53
C ARG A 180 12.95 12.51 13.20
N VAL A 181 12.53 13.48 12.39
CA VAL A 181 13.20 13.85 11.14
C VAL A 181 14.57 14.47 11.45
N VAL A 182 15.64 13.86 10.94
CA VAL A 182 17.02 14.32 11.12
C VAL A 182 17.49 15.16 9.94
N SER A 183 17.10 14.76 8.72
CA SER A 183 17.39 15.51 7.51
C SER A 183 16.28 15.31 6.50
N VAL A 184 16.00 16.32 5.68
CA VAL A 184 15.01 16.24 4.62
C VAL A 184 15.64 16.60 3.28
N SER A 185 15.36 15.81 2.26
CA SER A 185 15.69 16.05 0.86
C SER A 185 14.39 16.21 0.07
N ARG A 186 14.45 16.51 -1.23
CA ARG A 186 13.24 16.57 -2.06
C ARG A 186 12.52 15.23 -2.15
N GLU A 187 13.28 14.14 -2.25
CA GLU A 187 12.75 12.80 -2.55
C GLU A 187 12.46 11.95 -1.29
N PHE A 188 13.18 12.21 -0.19
CA PHE A 188 13.05 11.41 1.04
C PHE A 188 13.40 12.24 2.29
N ALA A 189 12.95 11.76 3.44
CA ALA A 189 13.35 12.24 4.75
C ALA A 189 14.09 11.14 5.51
N VAL A 190 15.21 11.46 6.15
CA VAL A 190 15.90 10.55 7.07
C VAL A 190 15.32 10.77 8.45
N VAL A 191 14.84 9.69 9.05
CA VAL A 191 14.26 9.70 10.39
C VAL A 191 15.11 8.87 11.35
N ARG A 192 15.06 9.22 12.62
CA ARG A 192 15.67 8.44 13.70
C ARG A 192 14.60 8.10 14.71
N ALA A 193 14.40 6.81 14.95
CA ALA A 193 13.48 6.29 15.95
C ALA A 193 13.86 6.75 17.36
N GLU A 194 12.89 6.73 18.28
CA GLU A 194 13.15 6.98 19.71
C GLU A 194 14.15 6.01 20.32
N ASP A 195 14.22 4.78 19.81
CA ASP A 195 15.22 3.77 20.22
C ASP A 195 16.58 3.90 19.51
N GLY A 196 16.76 4.96 18.72
CA GLY A 196 18.02 5.29 18.05
C GLY A 196 18.20 4.68 16.66
N ARG A 197 17.30 3.80 16.19
CA ARG A 197 17.38 3.18 14.86
C ARG A 197 17.22 4.21 13.73
N PRO A 198 18.08 4.23 12.69
CA PRO A 198 17.90 5.07 11.52
C PRO A 198 16.89 4.47 10.54
N GLY A 199 16.12 5.31 9.86
CA GLY A 199 15.18 4.91 8.80
C GLY A 199 15.06 5.97 7.71
N VAL A 200 14.57 5.56 6.55
CA VAL A 200 14.30 6.45 5.41
C VAL A 200 12.81 6.44 5.12
N LEU A 201 12.19 7.62 5.16
CA LEU A 201 10.81 7.87 4.75
C LEU A 201 10.81 8.36 3.30
N GLY A 202 10.34 7.52 2.38
CA GLY A 202 10.20 7.87 0.97
C GLY A 202 8.95 8.71 0.68
N SER A 203 8.95 9.41 -0.45
CA SER A 203 7.81 10.19 -0.95
C SER A 203 6.51 9.39 -1.10
N GLU A 204 6.64 8.10 -1.42
CA GLU A 204 5.56 7.15 -1.56
C GLU A 204 5.08 6.61 -0.20
N ASP A 205 5.81 6.82 0.89
CA ASP A 205 5.50 6.20 2.18
C ASP A 205 4.72 7.11 3.14
N VAL A 206 4.21 8.21 2.61
CA VAL A 206 3.48 9.23 3.39
C VAL A 206 1.97 9.05 3.31
N ASP A 207 1.40 8.95 2.11
CA ASP A 207 -0.06 8.97 1.90
C ASP A 207 -0.50 8.10 0.72
N TRP A 208 -1.50 7.24 0.91
CA TRP A 208 -2.06 6.40 -0.16
C TRP A 208 -2.71 7.19 -1.31
N GLY A 209 -3.23 8.38 -1.06
CA GLY A 209 -3.96 9.19 -2.04
C GLY A 209 -3.08 9.94 -3.04
N ARG A 210 -1.84 10.30 -2.66
CA ARG A 210 -0.88 10.96 -3.56
C ARG A 210 0.57 10.72 -3.15
N ILE A 211 1.46 10.67 -4.13
CA ILE A 211 2.91 10.75 -3.90
C ILE A 211 3.27 12.21 -3.67
N ILE A 212 4.06 12.50 -2.64
CA ILE A 212 4.51 13.86 -2.33
C ILE A 212 5.83 14.12 -3.08
N PRO A 213 5.84 14.94 -4.15
CA PRO A 213 7.03 15.11 -4.98
C PRO A 213 8.15 15.92 -4.32
N ASP A 214 7.84 16.71 -3.29
CA ASP A 214 8.80 17.54 -2.59
C ASP A 214 8.57 17.45 -1.07
N MET A 215 9.32 16.56 -0.43
CA MET A 215 9.23 16.31 1.01
C MET A 215 9.63 17.54 1.85
N THR A 216 10.46 18.44 1.30
CA THR A 216 10.95 19.64 2.01
C THR A 216 9.85 20.66 2.33
N ARG A 217 8.73 20.61 1.61
CA ARG A 217 7.57 21.47 1.85
C ARG A 217 6.66 20.96 2.95
N HIS A 218 6.81 19.69 3.32
CA HIS A 218 5.91 18.98 4.23
C HIS A 218 6.57 18.60 5.56
N TYR A 219 7.90 18.45 5.56
CA TYR A 219 8.67 18.04 6.74
C TYR A 219 9.87 18.95 6.96
N SER A 220 10.10 19.30 8.21
CA SER A 220 11.25 20.06 8.69
C SER A 220 12.14 19.20 9.58
N VAL A 221 13.42 19.56 9.68
CA VAL A 221 14.34 18.91 10.62
C VAL A 221 13.85 19.13 12.04
N GLY A 222 13.71 18.04 12.81
CA GLY A 222 13.21 18.05 14.17
C GLY A 222 11.75 17.62 14.32
N ASP A 223 10.98 17.51 13.23
CA ASP A 223 9.58 17.08 13.27
C ASP A 223 9.45 15.65 13.81
N GLN A 224 8.41 15.42 14.61
CA GLN A 224 8.04 14.08 15.07
C GLN A 224 7.04 13.46 14.10
N VAL A 225 7.28 12.21 13.73
CA VAL A 225 6.43 11.43 12.82
C VAL A 225 6.04 10.12 13.49
N ASP A 226 4.77 9.75 13.32
CA ASP A 226 4.15 8.55 13.88
C ASP A 226 3.90 7.55 12.76
N GLY A 227 4.84 6.63 12.56
CA GLY A 227 4.81 5.59 11.56
C GLY A 227 5.39 4.27 12.07
N ALA A 228 5.88 3.45 11.15
CA ALA A 228 6.47 2.17 11.49
C ALA A 228 7.70 1.87 10.64
N PHE A 229 8.58 1.03 11.18
CA PHE A 229 9.67 0.46 10.43
C PHE A 229 9.22 -0.80 9.70
N GLU A 230 9.47 -0.84 8.40
CA GLU A 230 9.23 -1.98 7.52
C GLU A 230 10.58 -2.56 7.08
N MET A 231 10.75 -3.86 7.27
CA MET A 231 11.92 -4.58 6.77
C MET A 231 11.75 -4.87 5.28
N LEU A 232 12.66 -4.38 4.46
CA LEU A 232 12.69 -4.67 3.03
C LEU A 232 13.19 -6.11 2.80
N PRO A 233 12.74 -6.78 1.71
CA PRO A 233 13.24 -8.11 1.34
C PRO A 233 14.76 -8.17 1.13
N THR A 234 15.38 -7.03 0.82
CA THR A 234 16.83 -6.87 0.65
C THR A 234 17.60 -6.77 1.98
N GLY A 235 16.91 -6.80 3.12
CA GLY A 235 17.49 -6.65 4.47
C GLY A 235 17.65 -5.20 4.95
N GLY A 236 17.28 -4.21 4.12
CA GLY A 236 17.25 -2.79 4.52
C GLY A 236 16.02 -2.43 5.36
N MET A 237 16.11 -1.36 6.14
CA MET A 237 14.98 -0.84 6.93
C MET A 237 14.41 0.43 6.29
N LYS A 238 13.11 0.41 5.99
CA LYS A 238 12.34 1.57 5.51
C LYS A 238 11.43 2.09 6.62
N TYR A 239 11.14 3.38 6.63
CA TYR A 239 10.14 3.98 7.50
C TYR A 239 8.90 4.36 6.69
N THR A 240 7.72 3.97 7.15
CA THR A 240 6.46 4.26 6.46
C THR A 240 5.37 4.75 7.42
N LEU A 241 4.63 5.76 6.99
CA LEU A 241 3.45 6.28 7.71
C LEU A 241 2.18 5.51 7.36
N LEU A 242 2.27 4.60 6.38
CA LEU A 242 1.15 3.83 5.85
C LEU A 242 0.91 2.53 6.63
N ALA A 243 1.82 2.16 7.53
CA ALA A 243 1.72 0.94 8.30
C ALA A 243 0.41 0.85 9.11
N GLY A 244 -0.22 -0.32 9.08
CA GLY A 244 -1.50 -0.57 9.73
C GLY A 244 -2.72 0.00 9.02
N ARG A 245 -2.55 0.71 7.89
CA ARG A 245 -3.67 1.15 7.04
C ARG A 245 -3.84 0.18 5.87
N PRO A 246 -5.07 -0.27 5.56
CA PRO A 246 -5.32 -1.08 4.38
C PRO A 246 -4.89 -0.31 3.12
N ASN A 247 -4.37 -1.02 2.11
CA ASN A 247 -4.00 -0.40 0.84
C ASN A 247 -5.25 -0.23 -0.03
N PRO A 248 -5.77 1.01 -0.20
CA PRO A 248 -7.03 1.25 -0.89
C PRO A 248 -6.95 0.97 -2.39
N TRP A 249 -5.74 0.85 -2.97
CA TRP A 249 -5.56 0.57 -4.40
C TRP A 249 -5.94 -0.86 -4.80
N ASN A 250 -5.85 -1.80 -3.86
CA ASN A 250 -6.25 -3.19 -4.10
C ASN A 250 -7.78 -3.29 -4.19
N GLU A 251 -8.47 -2.62 -3.28
CA GLU A 251 -9.94 -2.56 -3.23
C GLU A 251 -10.49 -1.77 -4.42
N LEU A 252 -9.87 -0.63 -4.74
CA LEU A 252 -10.19 0.17 -5.94
C LEU A 252 -10.19 -0.67 -7.22
N ALA A 253 -9.15 -1.49 -7.44
CA ALA A 253 -9.04 -2.30 -8.66
C ALA A 253 -10.13 -3.39 -8.75
N ALA A 254 -10.62 -3.86 -7.60
CA ALA A 254 -11.70 -4.84 -7.53
C ALA A 254 -13.08 -4.18 -7.71
N GLU A 255 -13.32 -3.03 -7.08
CA GLU A 255 -14.60 -2.30 -7.15
C GLU A 255 -14.81 -1.56 -8.48
N HIS A 256 -13.75 -1.00 -9.04
CA HIS A 256 -13.81 -0.15 -10.24
C HIS A 256 -12.80 -0.60 -11.31
N PRO A 257 -12.95 -1.81 -11.88
CA PRO A 257 -12.04 -2.31 -12.90
C PRO A 257 -12.07 -1.42 -14.16
N VAL A 258 -11.06 -1.54 -15.01
CA VAL A 258 -10.99 -0.79 -16.28
C VAL A 258 -12.24 -1.06 -17.13
N GLY A 259 -12.87 0.01 -17.62
CA GLY A 259 -14.14 -0.03 -18.35
C GLY A 259 -15.39 0.07 -17.49
N HIS A 260 -15.29 0.03 -16.16
CA HIS A 260 -16.42 0.18 -15.26
C HIS A 260 -16.89 1.65 -15.16
N ALA A 261 -18.20 1.87 -15.23
CA ALA A 261 -18.83 3.17 -15.08
C ALA A 261 -19.41 3.33 -13.66
N PHE A 262 -19.14 4.47 -13.02
CA PHE A 262 -19.60 4.78 -11.66
C PHE A 262 -19.77 6.30 -11.47
N THR A 263 -20.47 6.69 -10.41
CA THR A 263 -20.65 8.10 -10.03
C THR A 263 -19.62 8.52 -8.99
N GLY A 264 -19.00 9.69 -9.19
CA GLY A 264 -18.02 10.28 -8.27
C GLY A 264 -18.21 11.79 -8.11
N THR A 265 -17.66 12.35 -7.05
CA THR A 265 -17.77 13.79 -6.74
C THR A 265 -16.49 14.52 -7.12
N VAL A 266 -16.60 15.67 -7.78
CA VAL A 266 -15.46 16.51 -8.16
C VAL A 266 -14.81 17.08 -6.90
N HIS A 267 -13.54 16.72 -6.67
CA HIS A 267 -12.76 17.22 -5.54
C HIS A 267 -12.07 18.55 -5.85
N SER A 268 -11.46 18.68 -7.04
CA SER A 268 -10.78 19.92 -7.44
C SER A 268 -10.58 19.98 -8.95
N VAL A 269 -10.56 21.19 -9.51
CA VAL A 269 -10.23 21.42 -10.92
C VAL A 269 -8.91 22.19 -10.99
N ARG A 270 -7.91 21.63 -11.68
CA ARG A 270 -6.56 22.21 -11.82
C ARG A 270 -6.00 21.92 -13.20
N ASP A 271 -4.87 22.52 -13.54
CA ASP A 271 -4.13 22.18 -14.75
C ASP A 271 -3.25 20.97 -14.39
N PRO A 272 -3.64 19.72 -14.74
CA PRO A 272 -3.96 19.27 -16.10
C PRO A 272 -5.40 18.74 -16.36
N GLY A 273 -6.31 18.79 -15.40
CA GLY A 273 -7.66 18.22 -15.54
C GLY A 273 -8.56 18.33 -14.30
N VAL A 274 -9.66 17.58 -14.32
CA VAL A 274 -10.65 17.55 -13.22
C VAL A 274 -10.34 16.34 -12.35
N PHE A 275 -10.17 16.55 -11.05
CA PHE A 275 -9.94 15.48 -10.08
C PHE A 275 -11.26 15.09 -9.42
N VAL A 276 -11.66 13.82 -9.58
CA VAL A 276 -12.89 13.23 -9.05
C VAL A 276 -12.52 12.24 -7.96
N ARG A 277 -13.20 12.27 -6.81
CA ARG A 277 -13.01 11.29 -5.76
C ARG A 277 -13.59 9.95 -6.20
N VAL A 278 -12.77 8.89 -6.13
CA VAL A 278 -13.16 7.55 -6.60
C VAL A 278 -13.40 6.63 -5.43
N HIS A 279 -12.38 6.39 -4.61
CA HIS A 279 -12.46 5.46 -3.49
C HIS A 279 -11.56 5.94 -2.34
N GLY A 280 -12.12 6.08 -1.13
CA GLY A 280 -11.40 6.53 0.06
C GLY A 280 -10.58 7.82 -0.19
N PRO A 281 -9.25 7.81 0.01
CA PRO A 281 -8.38 8.97 -0.23
C PRO A 281 -7.96 9.14 -1.71
N ILE A 282 -8.35 8.23 -2.61
CA ILE A 282 -7.89 8.21 -4.00
C ILE A 282 -8.73 9.14 -4.87
N ASN A 283 -8.05 10.02 -5.62
CA ASN A 283 -8.66 10.89 -6.61
C ASN A 283 -8.23 10.45 -8.02
N GLY A 284 -9.21 10.24 -8.90
CA GLY A 284 -8.99 10.02 -10.32
C GLY A 284 -8.93 11.32 -11.10
N LEU A 285 -8.16 11.34 -12.18
CA LEU A 285 -7.98 12.48 -13.06
C LEU A 285 -8.77 12.26 -14.35
N ILE A 286 -9.66 13.18 -14.68
CA ILE A 286 -10.21 13.35 -16.03
C ILE A 286 -9.30 14.36 -16.76
N PRO A 287 -8.53 13.94 -17.78
CA PRO A 287 -7.71 14.84 -18.55
C PRO A 287 -8.55 15.95 -19.20
N ARG A 288 -8.03 17.18 -19.27
CA ARG A 288 -8.75 18.27 -19.94
C ARG A 288 -9.11 17.96 -21.39
N GLY A 289 -8.24 17.26 -22.11
CA GLY A 289 -8.47 16.88 -23.51
C GLY A 289 -9.59 15.86 -23.72
N SER A 290 -10.04 15.15 -22.67
CA SER A 290 -11.17 14.21 -22.75
C SER A 290 -12.49 14.83 -22.30
N LEU A 291 -12.49 16.08 -21.84
CA LEU A 291 -13.73 16.78 -21.50
C LEU A 291 -14.43 17.27 -22.78
N PRO A 292 -15.75 17.09 -22.91
CA PRO A 292 -16.49 17.65 -24.03
C PRO A 292 -16.40 19.17 -24.05
N ALA A 293 -16.41 19.77 -25.25
CA ALA A 293 -16.30 21.21 -25.42
C ALA A 293 -17.43 21.93 -24.66
N GLY A 294 -17.06 22.85 -23.75
CA GLY A 294 -18.02 23.59 -22.91
C GLY A 294 -18.45 22.88 -21.62
N ALA A 295 -17.88 21.73 -21.26
CA ALA A 295 -18.13 21.09 -19.97
C ALA A 295 -17.44 21.88 -18.83
N PHE A 296 -18.25 22.51 -17.97
CA PHE A 296 -17.79 23.18 -16.76
C PHE A 296 -18.16 22.34 -15.55
N LEU A 297 -17.15 21.86 -14.83
CA LEU A 297 -17.29 21.12 -13.59
C LEU A 297 -16.72 21.96 -12.45
N ALA A 298 -17.46 22.10 -11.36
CA ALA A 298 -17.04 22.75 -10.14
C ALA A 298 -16.72 21.71 -9.06
N PRO A 299 -15.83 22.04 -8.08
CA PRO A 299 -15.69 21.24 -6.88
C PRO A 299 -17.05 21.06 -6.19
N GLY A 300 -17.42 19.82 -5.89
CA GLY A 300 -18.72 19.45 -5.33
C GLY A 300 -19.69 18.83 -6.33
N ASP A 301 -19.47 18.98 -7.64
CA ASP A 301 -20.37 18.41 -8.64
C ASP A 301 -20.31 16.89 -8.66
N GLU A 302 -21.46 16.24 -8.86
CA GLU A 302 -21.53 14.81 -9.15
C GLU A 302 -21.36 14.55 -10.65
N VAL A 303 -20.53 13.57 -10.97
CA VAL A 303 -20.20 13.18 -12.33
C VAL A 303 -20.22 11.66 -12.47
N GLU A 304 -20.75 11.17 -13.57
CA GLU A 304 -20.62 9.78 -13.98
C GLU A 304 -19.38 9.63 -14.87
N VAL A 305 -18.50 8.74 -14.46
CA VAL A 305 -17.18 8.53 -15.07
C VAL A 305 -16.95 7.06 -15.38
N THR A 306 -16.07 6.79 -16.33
CA THR A 306 -15.56 5.43 -16.60
C THR A 306 -14.08 5.35 -16.27
N THR A 307 -13.66 4.26 -15.64
CA THR A 307 -12.24 3.95 -15.44
C THR A 307 -11.57 3.62 -16.77
N VAL A 308 -10.58 4.42 -17.18
CA VAL A 308 -9.78 4.17 -18.40
C VAL A 308 -8.52 3.40 -18.08
N ASP A 309 -7.82 3.80 -17.03
CA ASP A 309 -6.53 3.24 -16.64
C ASP A 309 -6.31 3.39 -15.14
N ILE A 310 -5.70 2.37 -14.52
CA ILE A 310 -5.32 2.37 -13.11
C ILE A 310 -3.83 2.03 -13.05
N ASP A 311 -3.03 2.97 -12.54
CA ASP A 311 -1.60 2.77 -12.25
C ASP A 311 -1.37 2.86 -10.73
N PRO A 312 -1.36 1.72 -10.01
CA PRO A 312 -1.12 1.69 -8.57
C PRO A 312 0.28 2.15 -8.19
N ARG A 313 1.28 1.99 -9.08
CA ARG A 313 2.68 2.37 -8.79
C ARG A 313 2.84 3.88 -8.77
N ARG A 314 2.18 4.58 -9.70
CA ARG A 314 2.17 6.06 -9.77
C ARG A 314 1.04 6.69 -8.96
N ARG A 315 0.21 5.89 -8.28
CA ARG A 315 -0.99 6.33 -7.57
C ARG A 315 -1.88 7.21 -8.44
N ARG A 316 -2.15 6.76 -9.66
CA ARG A 316 -2.94 7.52 -10.63
C ARG A 316 -4.07 6.67 -11.20
N VAL A 317 -5.27 7.25 -11.22
CA VAL A 317 -6.43 6.69 -11.94
C VAL A 317 -6.79 7.69 -13.03
N THR A 318 -6.90 7.21 -14.26
CA THR A 318 -7.37 8.02 -15.39
C THR A 318 -8.83 7.71 -15.63
N LEU A 319 -9.65 8.74 -15.68
CA LEU A 319 -11.10 8.65 -15.84
C LEU A 319 -11.52 9.33 -17.13
N ASN A 320 -12.62 8.85 -17.70
CA ASN A 320 -13.32 9.54 -18.77
C ASN A 320 -14.69 10.01 -18.27
N LEU A 321 -15.13 11.20 -18.70
CA LEU A 321 -16.46 11.71 -18.35
C LEU A 321 -17.51 11.06 -19.25
N ILE A 322 -18.57 10.49 -18.68
CA ILE A 322 -19.74 10.01 -19.41
C ILE A 322 -20.81 11.10 -19.45
N ARG A 323 -21.26 11.51 -18.25
CA ARG A 323 -22.23 12.60 -18.06
C ARG A 323 -21.95 13.30 -16.74
N SER A 324 -22.32 14.58 -16.64
CA SER A 324 -22.40 15.26 -15.36
C SER A 324 -23.84 15.24 -14.88
N THR A 325 -24.06 14.86 -13.63
CA THR A 325 -25.37 14.93 -12.97
C THR A 325 -25.56 16.25 -12.23
N ALA A 326 -24.67 17.24 -12.44
CA ALA A 326 -24.89 18.60 -11.97
C ALA A 326 -26.29 19.02 -12.40
N ALA A 327 -27.19 19.13 -11.41
CA ALA A 327 -28.45 19.80 -11.57
C ALA A 327 -28.10 21.21 -12.05
N ARG A 328 -28.28 21.43 -13.34
CA ARG A 328 -28.37 22.75 -13.91
C ARG A 328 -29.38 23.49 -13.00
N PRO A 329 -29.05 24.64 -12.38
CA PRO A 329 -30.14 25.57 -12.09
C PRO A 329 -30.83 25.75 -13.44
N ALA A 330 -32.10 25.34 -13.49
CA ALA A 330 -32.85 25.33 -14.71
C ALA A 330 -32.72 26.73 -15.32
N THR A 331 -32.17 26.76 -16.54
CA THR A 331 -32.02 27.94 -17.42
C THR A 331 -31.15 29.07 -16.90
N GLY A 332 -30.05 29.35 -17.62
CA GLY A 332 -29.55 30.72 -17.67
C GLY A 332 -30.67 31.65 -18.21
N PRO A 333 -30.56 32.97 -18.01
CA PRO A 333 -31.61 33.90 -18.40
C PRO A 333 -31.96 33.68 -19.87
N ARG A 334 -33.23 33.54 -20.19
CA ARG A 334 -33.75 33.53 -21.56
C ARG A 334 -34.07 34.96 -21.95
N VAL A 335 -34.12 35.22 -23.26
CA VAL A 335 -34.64 36.49 -23.77
C VAL A 335 -36.09 36.67 -23.28
N GLY A 336 -36.34 37.76 -22.56
CA GLY A 336 -37.61 38.08 -21.90
C GLY A 336 -37.68 37.78 -20.40
N ASP A 337 -36.67 37.12 -19.81
CA ASP A 337 -36.65 36.87 -18.36
C ASP A 337 -36.40 38.17 -17.58
N ARG A 338 -37.06 38.29 -16.42
CA ARG A 338 -36.84 39.37 -15.45
C ARG A 338 -35.78 38.93 -14.43
N LEU A 339 -34.81 39.78 -14.14
CA LEU A 339 -33.70 39.55 -13.24
C LEU A 339 -33.56 40.72 -12.29
N GLU A 340 -33.30 40.44 -11.02
CA GLU A 340 -32.90 41.45 -10.04
C GLU A 340 -31.35 41.53 -10.00
N GLY A 341 -30.81 42.74 -10.10
CA GLY A 341 -29.38 42.98 -10.11
C GLY A 341 -28.96 43.98 -9.03
N GLU A 342 -28.06 43.59 -8.15
CA GLU A 342 -27.46 44.48 -7.14
C GLU A 342 -26.34 45.32 -7.77
N VAL A 343 -26.40 46.64 -7.63
CA VAL A 343 -25.44 47.58 -8.20
C VAL A 343 -24.07 47.39 -7.56
N HIS A 344 -23.10 46.94 -8.35
CA HIS A 344 -21.73 46.71 -7.90
C HIS A 344 -20.78 47.85 -8.28
N ARG A 345 -21.00 48.50 -9.43
CA ARG A 345 -20.19 49.64 -9.88
C ARG A 345 -20.98 50.51 -10.85
N ILE A 346 -20.77 51.82 -10.74
CA ILE A 346 -21.49 52.85 -11.50
C ILE A 346 -20.47 53.72 -12.25
N ARG A 347 -20.78 54.09 -13.49
CA ARG A 347 -20.03 55.05 -14.32
C ARG A 347 -21.02 56.01 -15.00
N PRO A 348 -20.98 57.32 -14.70
CA PRO A 348 -21.83 58.32 -15.36
C PRO A 348 -21.58 58.43 -16.87
N GLU A 349 -22.50 59.05 -17.59
CA GLU A 349 -22.48 59.11 -19.06
C GLU A 349 -21.22 59.78 -19.63
N GLY A 350 -20.70 60.81 -18.95
CA GLY A 350 -19.47 61.50 -19.34
C GLY A 350 -18.21 60.62 -19.34
N GLU A 351 -18.25 59.45 -18.70
CA GLU A 351 -17.13 58.51 -18.56
C GLU A 351 -17.46 57.11 -19.10
N GLY A 352 -18.45 56.99 -20.00
CA GLY A 352 -18.82 55.74 -20.66
C GLY A 352 -20.14 55.10 -20.20
N GLY A 353 -20.88 55.72 -19.28
CA GLY A 353 -22.32 55.51 -19.07
C GLY A 353 -22.78 54.07 -18.87
N PHE A 354 -22.39 53.42 -17.78
CA PHE A 354 -22.82 52.06 -17.49
C PHE A 354 -22.92 51.74 -16.00
N VAL A 355 -23.74 50.72 -15.70
CA VAL A 355 -23.87 50.12 -14.37
C VAL A 355 -23.54 48.63 -14.48
N LEU A 356 -22.71 48.13 -13.57
CA LEU A 356 -22.39 46.71 -13.42
C LEU A 356 -23.19 46.14 -12.27
N LEU A 357 -23.99 45.12 -12.56
CA LEU A 357 -24.97 44.53 -11.65
C LEU A 357 -24.59 43.09 -11.32
N ARG A 358 -24.62 42.71 -10.04
CA ARG A 358 -24.50 41.32 -9.61
C ARG A 358 -25.89 40.70 -9.58
N VAL A 359 -26.07 39.64 -10.36
CA VAL A 359 -27.35 38.93 -10.44
C VAL A 359 -27.18 37.57 -9.76
N GLU A 360 -28.18 37.20 -8.96
CA GLU A 360 -28.19 35.91 -8.28
C GLU A 360 -28.11 34.75 -9.30
N GLY A 361 -27.24 33.79 -9.03
CA GLY A 361 -26.98 32.67 -9.96
C GLY A 361 -26.01 32.96 -11.12
N ARG A 362 -25.47 34.19 -11.26
CA ARG A 362 -24.43 34.51 -12.26
C ARG A 362 -23.08 34.85 -11.61
N ARG A 363 -21.98 34.31 -12.18
CA ARG A 363 -20.60 34.63 -11.73
C ARG A 363 -20.04 35.92 -12.35
N ARG A 364 -20.50 36.31 -13.55
CA ARG A 364 -20.10 37.55 -14.22
C ARG A 364 -21.14 38.64 -13.97
N PRO A 365 -20.73 39.86 -13.56
CA PRO A 365 -21.67 40.96 -13.44
C PRO A 365 -22.27 41.28 -14.81
N VAL A 366 -23.55 41.60 -14.81
CA VAL A 366 -24.31 42.02 -15.97
C VAL A 366 -24.03 43.50 -16.23
N PHE A 367 -23.89 43.85 -17.50
CA PHE A 367 -23.56 45.21 -17.93
C PHE A 367 -24.82 45.89 -18.46
N LEU A 368 -25.30 46.92 -17.77
CA LEU A 368 -26.38 47.78 -18.21
C LEU A 368 -25.80 49.09 -18.77
N HIS A 369 -25.98 49.31 -20.07
CA HIS A 369 -25.50 50.51 -20.77
C HIS A 369 -26.53 51.63 -20.71
N CYS A 370 -26.13 52.90 -20.69
CA CYS A 370 -27.03 54.06 -20.63
C CYS A 370 -28.09 54.11 -21.76
N THR A 371 -27.82 53.50 -22.91
CA THR A 371 -28.78 53.40 -24.04
C THR A 371 -29.90 52.39 -23.78
N GLN A 372 -29.71 51.48 -22.82
CA GLN A 372 -30.67 50.45 -22.43
C GLN A 372 -31.34 50.78 -21.08
N MET A 373 -31.18 52.03 -20.61
CA MET A 373 -31.81 52.56 -19.39
C MET A 373 -33.04 53.42 -19.76
N THR A 374 -34.02 53.46 -18.88
CA THR A 374 -35.14 54.41 -18.91
C THR A 374 -34.64 55.84 -18.73
N PRO A 375 -35.41 56.85 -19.18
CA PRO A 375 -35.05 58.25 -18.99
C PRO A 375 -34.82 58.62 -17.54
N ASP A 376 -35.60 58.04 -16.62
CA ASP A 376 -35.56 58.32 -15.19
C ASP A 376 -34.29 57.70 -14.56
N LEU A 377 -34.04 56.40 -14.78
CA LEU A 377 -32.82 55.75 -14.30
C LEU A 377 -31.54 56.37 -14.89
N ARG A 378 -31.60 56.84 -16.13
CA ARG A 378 -30.47 57.56 -16.77
C ARG A 378 -30.28 58.96 -16.17
N GLN A 379 -31.35 59.62 -15.76
CA GLN A 379 -31.26 60.88 -15.03
C GLN A 379 -30.60 60.63 -13.66
N ASP A 380 -30.99 59.57 -12.96
CA ASP A 380 -30.42 59.18 -11.66
C ASP A 380 -28.96 58.75 -11.76
N LEU A 381 -28.58 58.06 -12.83
CA LEU A 381 -27.17 57.74 -13.12
C LEU A 381 -26.30 59.01 -13.24
N ASN A 382 -26.85 60.09 -13.82
CA ASN A 382 -26.13 61.32 -14.08
C ASN A 382 -26.21 62.34 -12.92
N SER A 383 -27.26 62.28 -12.11
CA SER A 383 -27.44 63.09 -10.89
C SER A 383 -26.75 62.47 -9.67
N GLY A 384 -26.34 61.20 -9.76
CA GLY A 384 -25.73 60.44 -8.67
C GLY A 384 -26.76 59.82 -7.71
N GLY A 385 -27.99 59.59 -8.17
CA GLY A 385 -29.08 58.99 -7.40
C GLY A 385 -28.99 57.48 -7.19
N ILE A 386 -28.12 56.78 -7.95
CA ILE A 386 -27.92 55.34 -7.83
C ILE A 386 -26.83 55.03 -6.80
N GLU A 387 -27.13 54.19 -5.80
CA GLU A 387 -26.17 53.77 -4.77
C GLU A 387 -25.60 52.37 -5.03
N ILE A 388 -24.38 52.10 -4.55
CA ILE A 388 -23.79 50.76 -4.61
C ILE A 388 -24.53 49.87 -3.58
N GLY A 389 -25.08 48.76 -4.04
CA GLY A 389 -25.93 47.86 -3.24
C GLY A 389 -27.43 47.99 -3.53
N GLU A 390 -27.84 48.99 -4.32
CA GLU A 390 -29.22 49.13 -4.77
C GLU A 390 -29.61 48.00 -5.72
N VAL A 391 -30.86 47.52 -5.65
CA VAL A 391 -31.37 46.44 -6.51
C VAL A 391 -32.16 47.05 -7.65
N ILE A 392 -31.76 46.73 -8.89
CA ILE A 392 -32.43 47.19 -10.11
C ILE A 392 -33.07 45.99 -10.82
N ASP A 393 -34.32 46.16 -11.23
CA ASP A 393 -35.06 45.21 -12.05
C ASP A 393 -34.66 45.31 -13.53
N LEU A 394 -34.31 44.16 -14.11
CA LEU A 394 -33.76 44.05 -15.44
C LEU A 394 -34.58 43.07 -16.27
N GLU A 395 -34.74 43.36 -17.56
CA GLU A 395 -35.27 42.41 -18.54
C GLU A 395 -34.17 42.00 -19.53
N VAL A 396 -34.04 40.70 -19.78
CA VAL A 396 -33.04 40.17 -20.71
C VAL A 396 -33.47 40.37 -22.16
N THR A 397 -32.71 41.15 -22.91
CA THR A 397 -32.98 41.42 -24.34
C THR A 397 -32.27 40.44 -25.26
N ARG A 398 -31.07 39.98 -24.87
CA ARG A 398 -30.27 39.04 -25.67
C ARG A 398 -29.30 38.25 -24.81
N VAL A 399 -29.09 36.99 -25.16
CA VAL A 399 -28.18 36.08 -24.47
C VAL A 399 -27.18 35.55 -25.48
N ASP A 400 -25.89 35.63 -25.14
CA ASP A 400 -24.80 35.02 -25.88
C ASP A 400 -24.19 33.91 -25.02
N ASP A 401 -24.58 32.66 -25.33
CA ASP A 401 -24.18 31.46 -24.60
C ASP A 401 -22.69 31.12 -24.78
N VAL A 402 -22.07 31.56 -25.88
CA VAL A 402 -20.65 31.27 -26.18
C VAL A 402 -19.72 32.20 -25.38
N GLY A 403 -20.15 33.45 -25.15
CA GLY A 403 -19.38 34.47 -24.44
C GLY A 403 -19.75 34.66 -22.96
N ASP A 404 -20.80 34.00 -22.47
CA ASP A 404 -21.45 34.27 -21.17
C ASP A 404 -21.78 35.77 -20.98
N LYS A 405 -22.30 36.40 -22.05
CA LYS A 405 -22.73 37.80 -22.05
C LYS A 405 -24.25 37.85 -22.11
N VAL A 406 -24.84 38.59 -21.19
CA VAL A 406 -26.29 38.87 -21.15
C VAL A 406 -26.48 40.36 -21.34
N TYR A 407 -27.32 40.69 -22.32
CA TYR A 407 -27.73 42.04 -22.61
C TYR A 407 -29.08 42.26 -21.92
N VAL A 408 -29.15 43.33 -21.15
CA VAL A 408 -30.31 43.67 -20.34
C VAL A 408 -30.76 45.10 -20.62
N ARG A 409 -32.03 45.36 -20.38
CA ARG A 409 -32.62 46.69 -20.23
C ARG A 409 -33.25 46.79 -18.84
N ASP A 410 -33.46 47.98 -18.34
CA ASP A 410 -34.22 48.19 -17.10
C ASP A 410 -35.73 48.12 -17.34
N ILE A 411 -36.46 47.84 -16.26
CA ILE A 411 -37.92 47.84 -16.22
C ILE A 411 -38.37 49.08 -15.42
N PRO A 412 -39.31 49.91 -15.92
CA PRO A 412 -39.84 51.03 -15.14
C PRO A 412 -40.56 50.56 -13.87
N GLU A 413 -40.35 51.24 -12.74
CA GLU A 413 -40.95 50.91 -11.44
C GLU A 413 -42.49 50.87 -11.47
N ASP A 414 -43.13 51.63 -12.36
CA ASP A 414 -44.59 51.68 -12.53
C ASP A 414 -45.23 50.35 -13.02
N ALA A 415 -44.43 49.36 -13.43
CA ALA A 415 -44.94 48.07 -13.92
C ALA A 415 -45.10 47.00 -12.82
N THR A 416 -44.52 47.20 -11.65
CA THR A 416 -44.38 46.16 -10.61
C THR A 416 -45.60 46.06 -9.69
N GLU A 417 -46.50 47.05 -9.67
CA GLU A 417 -47.69 47.09 -8.81
C GLU A 417 -48.91 46.28 -9.32
N SER A 418 -48.83 45.63 -10.49
CA SER A 418 -50.01 45.02 -11.14
C SER A 418 -50.23 43.51 -10.91
N SER A 419 -49.52 42.86 -9.98
CA SER A 419 -49.70 41.42 -9.71
C SER A 419 -49.94 40.99 -8.26
N VAL A 420 -50.31 41.92 -7.36
CA VAL A 420 -50.77 41.55 -6.00
C VAL A 420 -52.31 41.60 -5.94
N ALA A 421 -52.97 40.60 -6.52
CA ALA A 421 -54.39 40.35 -6.25
C ALA A 421 -54.74 38.87 -6.49
N CYS A 422 -54.68 38.07 -5.43
CA CYS A 422 -55.60 36.97 -5.08
C CYS A 422 -54.92 36.02 -4.07
N GLU A 423 -55.01 36.33 -2.78
CA GLU A 423 -54.98 35.29 -1.75
C GLU A 423 -56.41 34.77 -1.52
N PRO A 424 -56.67 33.46 -1.47
CA PRO A 424 -57.94 32.94 -0.99
C PRO A 424 -57.93 32.86 0.54
N GLU A 425 -58.94 33.48 1.16
CA GLU A 425 -59.26 33.35 2.59
C GLU A 425 -59.41 31.87 3.01
N GLN A 426 -58.71 31.48 4.07
CA GLN A 426 -59.03 30.25 4.82
C GLN A 426 -60.21 30.51 5.78
N PRO A 427 -61.23 29.64 5.85
CA PRO A 427 -62.29 29.77 6.85
C PRO A 427 -61.80 29.34 8.24
N PRO A 428 -62.40 29.86 9.33
CA PRO A 428 -61.85 29.71 10.66
C PRO A 428 -62.15 28.34 11.27
N LEU A 429 -61.20 27.89 12.10
CA LEU A 429 -61.35 26.79 13.05
C LEU A 429 -62.55 27.01 13.97
N ALA A 430 -63.46 26.04 14.03
CA ALA A 430 -64.44 25.91 15.10
C ALA A 430 -63.90 24.91 16.12
N GLU A 431 -63.60 25.39 17.33
CA GLU A 431 -63.41 24.58 18.53
C GLU A 431 -64.70 24.56 19.38
N ALA A 432 -64.90 23.41 20.04
CA ALA A 432 -65.70 23.15 21.24
C ALA A 432 -67.23 22.96 21.11
N ALA A 433 -67.67 21.70 21.19
CA ALA A 433 -68.34 21.14 22.39
C ALA A 433 -68.49 19.61 22.28
#